data_AF-A0AAN9U4G0-F1
#
_entry.id   AF-A0AAN9U4G0-F1
#
_cell.length_a   1.000
_cell.length_b   1.000
_cell.length_c   1.000
_cell.angle_alpha   90.00
_cell.angle_beta   90.00
_cell.angle_gamma   90.00
#
_symmetry.space_group_name_H-M   'P 1'
#
loop_
_entity.id
_entity.type
_entity.pdbx_description
1 polymer ?
#
loop_
_entity_poly.entity_id
_entity_poly.type
_entity_poly.pdbx_seq_one_letter_code
_entity_poly.pdbx_strand_id
1 'polypeptide(L)'
;MTTCQITGHPDTYGVGIRTAFYLQWFGVIITSWILESDALNLTFLNALTIATTLAGLAMNLADLQPSEIHVVLLLVCGALYFSLPLYIWRLATCCRPWWDPERWPRVRTGWLFRVSMMFMTGALLGLQLWFWCTGVHHGPATSVDCVQYGFLFGRLPLDNPGLIAANITVHLAMLLVGTWIFAGHVGVFDECGWRRRRKRRWM
;
A
#
# COMPACT_ATOMS: atom_id res chain seq x y z
N MET A 1 -32.37 1.69 8.68
CA MET A 1 -31.00 1.18 8.89
C MET A 1 -30.42 1.84 10.12
N THR A 2 -30.19 1.06 11.16
CA THR A 2 -29.55 1.52 12.40
C THR A 2 -28.03 1.43 12.23
N THR A 3 -27.32 2.48 12.63
CA THR A 3 -25.85 2.49 12.58
C THR A 3 -25.30 1.59 13.68
N CYS A 4 -24.44 0.63 13.32
CA CYS A 4 -23.77 -0.21 14.31
C CYS A 4 -22.92 0.64 15.25
N GLN A 5 -23.14 0.52 16.55
CA GLN A 5 -22.19 0.99 17.56
C GLN A 5 -21.10 -0.08 17.66
N ILE A 6 -19.95 0.23 17.08
CA ILE A 6 -18.79 -0.65 17.06
C ILE A 6 -17.94 -0.28 18.27
N THR A 7 -17.89 -1.15 19.28
CA THR A 7 -16.99 -0.99 20.42
C THR A 7 -15.58 -1.27 19.93
N GLY A 8 -14.85 -0.20 19.60
CA GLY A 8 -13.59 -0.37 18.92
C GLY A 8 -12.48 -0.91 19.81
N HIS A 9 -11.67 -1.83 19.27
CA HIS A 9 -10.50 -2.36 19.96
C HIS A 9 -9.36 -1.30 20.01
N PRO A 10 -9.05 -0.72 21.18
CA PRO A 10 -8.03 0.32 21.29
C PRO A 10 -6.63 -0.21 20.98
N ASP A 11 -6.41 -1.52 21.15
CA ASP A 11 -5.11 -2.17 20.99
C ASP A 11 -4.72 -2.40 19.53
N THR A 12 -5.67 -2.34 18.59
CA THR A 12 -5.42 -2.61 17.17
C THR A 12 -5.39 -1.35 16.32
N TYR A 13 -6.20 -0.34 16.64
CA TYR A 13 -6.25 0.93 15.92
C TYR A 13 -6.58 2.14 16.79
N GLY A 14 -6.27 2.08 18.08
CA GLY A 14 -6.45 3.19 19.00
C GLY A 14 -5.78 4.49 18.52
N VAL A 15 -6.16 5.61 19.13
CA VAL A 15 -5.69 6.94 18.72
C VAL A 15 -4.17 7.01 18.64
N GLY A 16 -3.46 6.38 19.59
CA GLY A 16 -1.99 6.32 19.61
C GLY A 16 -1.39 5.56 18.41
N ILE A 17 -2.00 4.45 17.99
CA ILE A 17 -1.54 3.67 16.83
C ILE A 17 -1.73 4.49 15.56
N ARG A 18 -2.91 5.13 15.41
CA ARG A 18 -3.21 5.98 14.26
C ARG A 18 -2.24 7.16 14.16
N THR A 19 -1.99 7.86 15.27
CA THR A 19 -1.06 8.99 15.29
C THR A 19 0.37 8.53 15.00
N ALA A 20 0.81 7.38 15.50
CA ALA A 20 2.11 6.81 15.20
C ALA A 20 2.28 6.54 13.69
N PHE A 21 1.29 5.93 13.04
CA PHE A 21 1.32 5.71 11.60
C PHE A 21 1.37 7.02 10.80
N TYR A 22 0.55 8.01 11.17
CA TYR A 22 0.57 9.30 10.48
C TYR A 22 1.92 10.01 10.63
N LEU A 23 2.47 10.04 11.85
CA LEU A 23 3.80 10.59 12.09
C LEU A 23 4.87 9.83 11.31
N GLN A 24 4.75 8.51 11.20
CA GLN A 24 5.68 7.68 10.44
C GLN A 24 5.60 7.96 8.94
N TRP A 25 4.39 8.13 8.38
CA TRP A 25 4.21 8.53 6.98
C TRP A 25 4.85 9.90 6.70
N PHE A 26 4.55 10.91 7.51
CA PHE A 26 5.15 12.24 7.37
C PHE A 26 6.67 12.20 7.57
N GLY A 27 7.15 11.40 8.52
CA GLY A 27 8.57 11.18 8.77
C GLY A 27 9.30 10.67 7.53
N VAL A 28 8.80 9.59 6.91
CA VAL A 28 9.39 9.03 5.68
C VAL A 28 9.39 10.06 4.54
N ILE A 29 8.29 10.79 4.36
CA ILE A 29 8.20 11.84 3.35
C ILE A 29 9.24 12.92 3.64
N ILE A 30 9.26 13.52 4.82
CA ILE A 30 10.19 14.61 5.15
C ILE A 30 11.65 14.16 5.03
N THR A 31 12.00 12.97 5.54
CA THR A 31 13.39 12.49 5.48
C THR A 31 13.84 12.19 4.06
N SER A 32 12.94 11.71 3.19
CA SER A 32 13.29 11.46 1.78
C SER A 32 13.59 12.74 0.99
N TRP A 33 13.14 13.92 1.47
CA TRP A 33 13.38 15.21 0.82
C TRP A 33 14.54 15.99 1.46
N ILE A 34 14.75 15.86 2.78
CA ILE A 34 15.69 16.71 3.53
C ILE A 34 16.96 15.95 3.96
N LEU A 35 16.83 14.71 4.45
CA LEU A 35 17.92 13.93 5.06
C LEU A 35 18.04 12.55 4.40
N GLU A 36 18.76 12.49 3.27
CA GLU A 36 18.98 11.24 2.52
C GLU A 36 19.71 10.15 3.35
N SER A 37 20.52 10.54 4.34
CA SER A 37 21.31 9.61 5.17
C SER A 37 20.44 8.69 6.03
N ASP A 38 19.31 9.20 6.53
CA ASP A 38 18.43 8.46 7.45
C ASP A 38 17.20 7.86 6.77
N ALA A 39 16.97 8.21 5.50
CA ALA A 39 15.82 7.75 4.75
C ALA A 39 15.72 6.20 4.68
N LEU A 40 16.85 5.49 4.59
CA LEU A 40 16.86 4.03 4.58
C LEU A 40 16.44 3.45 5.94
N ASN A 41 16.92 4.03 7.03
CA ASN A 41 16.59 3.59 8.38
C ASN A 41 15.09 3.79 8.65
N LEU A 42 14.53 4.95 8.28
CA LEU A 42 13.08 5.18 8.41
C LEU A 42 12.25 4.27 7.50
N THR A 43 12.71 4.01 6.28
CA THR A 43 12.03 3.08 5.37
C THR A 43 12.00 1.67 5.94
N PHE A 44 13.11 1.23 6.55
CA PHE A 44 13.20 -0.07 7.22
C PHE A 44 12.29 -0.14 8.45
N LEU A 45 12.27 0.89 9.29
CA LEU A 45 11.36 0.99 10.43
C LEU A 45 9.90 0.95 9.97
N ASN A 46 9.55 1.65 8.89
CA ASN A 46 8.21 1.61 8.31
C ASN A 46 7.84 0.21 7.82
N ALA A 47 8.78 -0.49 7.18
CA ALA A 47 8.59 -1.87 6.76
C ALA A 47 8.30 -2.80 7.95
N LEU A 48 9.05 -2.64 9.04
CA LEU A 48 8.85 -3.42 10.26
C LEU A 48 7.50 -3.12 10.89
N THR A 49 7.11 -1.85 11.03
CA THR A 49 5.78 -1.46 11.54
C THR A 49 4.66 -2.07 10.69
N ILE A 50 4.79 -2.04 9.37
CA ILE A 50 3.84 -2.66 8.44
C ILE A 50 3.79 -4.18 8.64
N ALA A 51 4.93 -4.85 8.73
CA ALA A 51 5.01 -6.28 8.90
C ALA A 51 4.42 -6.76 10.24
N THR A 52 4.71 -6.05 11.34
CA THR A 52 4.17 -6.41 12.66
C THR A 52 2.67 -6.21 12.75
N THR A 53 2.15 -5.12 12.18
CA THR A 53 0.70 -4.86 12.14
C THR A 53 -0.05 -5.84 11.24
N LEU A 54 0.54 -6.24 10.10
CA LEU A 54 -0.01 -7.31 9.27
C LEU A 54 -0.07 -8.65 10.01
N ALA A 55 1.00 -9.01 10.73
CA ALA A 55 1.02 -10.22 11.54
C ALA A 55 -0.04 -10.18 12.65
N GLY A 56 -0.15 -9.05 13.36
CA GLY A 56 -1.18 -8.84 14.38
C GLY A 56 -2.59 -8.92 13.82
N LEU A 57 -2.84 -8.34 12.64
CA LEU A 57 -4.12 -8.44 11.95
C LEU A 57 -4.44 -9.89 11.57
N ALA A 58 -3.48 -10.61 10.99
CA ALA A 58 -3.64 -12.02 10.62
C ALA A 58 -3.98 -12.92 11.82
N MET A 59 -3.41 -12.64 13.00
CA MET A 59 -3.67 -13.40 14.22
C MET A 59 -5.06 -13.14 14.81
N ASN A 60 -5.62 -11.95 14.64
CA ASN A 60 -6.89 -11.54 15.25
C ASN A 60 -8.04 -11.43 14.24
N LEU A 61 -7.87 -11.98 13.04
CA LEU A 61 -8.81 -11.82 11.92
C LEU A 61 -10.24 -12.31 12.25
N ALA A 62 -10.37 -13.29 13.14
CA ALA A 62 -11.66 -13.87 13.54
C ALA A 62 -12.44 -13.01 14.56
N ASP A 63 -11.74 -12.20 15.35
CA ASP A 63 -12.33 -11.41 16.42
C ASP A 63 -12.66 -9.96 15.99
N LEU A 64 -12.05 -9.50 14.89
CA LEU A 64 -12.22 -8.15 14.38
C LEU A 64 -13.43 -8.00 13.46
N GLN A 65 -14.13 -6.87 13.58
CA GLN A 65 -15.20 -6.52 12.65
C GLN A 65 -14.63 -5.98 11.32
N PRO A 66 -15.35 -6.12 10.19
CA PRO A 66 -14.86 -5.65 8.88
C PRO A 66 -14.46 -4.18 8.83
N SER A 67 -15.15 -3.31 9.57
CA SER A 67 -14.76 -1.90 9.71
C SER A 67 -13.42 -1.69 10.41
N GLU A 68 -13.08 -2.56 11.37
CA GLU A 68 -11.81 -2.51 12.10
C GLU A 68 -10.66 -2.97 11.20
N ILE A 69 -10.88 -4.08 10.48
CA ILE A 69 -9.95 -4.59 9.47
C ILE A 69 -9.69 -3.52 8.41
N HIS A 70 -10.72 -2.82 7.93
CA HIS A 70 -10.59 -1.72 6.98
C HIS A 70 -9.69 -0.59 7.50
N VAL A 71 -9.85 -0.20 8.77
CA VAL A 71 -9.02 0.87 9.37
C VAL A 71 -7.56 0.45 9.47
N VAL A 72 -7.29 -0.77 9.95
CA VAL A 72 -5.91 -1.29 10.05
C VAL A 72 -5.29 -1.38 8.65
N LEU A 73 -6.01 -1.92 7.68
CA LEU A 73 -5.57 -1.97 6.29
C LEU A 73 -5.28 -0.58 5.71
N LEU A 74 -6.09 0.43 6.04
CA LEU A 74 -5.85 1.81 5.63
C LEU A 74 -4.55 2.38 6.22
N LEU A 75 -4.27 2.09 7.49
CA LEU A 75 -3.05 2.52 8.20
C LEU A 75 -1.79 1.87 7.63
N VAL A 76 -1.88 0.62 7.19
CA VAL A 76 -0.75 -0.10 6.63
C VAL A 76 -0.56 0.25 5.15
N CYS A 77 -1.64 0.38 4.39
CA CYS A 77 -1.62 0.74 2.96
C CYS A 77 -1.36 2.23 2.70
N GLY A 78 -1.51 3.13 3.68
CA GLY A 78 -1.43 4.57 3.37
C GLY A 78 -0.07 5.02 2.83
N ALA A 79 1.03 4.35 3.23
CA ALA A 79 2.33 4.56 2.61
C ALA A 79 2.35 4.21 1.11
N LEU A 80 1.61 3.18 0.68
CA LEU A 80 1.46 2.81 -0.74
C LEU A 80 0.63 3.84 -1.52
N TYR A 81 -0.38 4.45 -0.90
CA TYR A 81 -1.18 5.48 -1.55
C TYR A 81 -0.36 6.73 -1.89
N PHE A 82 0.69 7.05 -1.14
CA PHE A 82 1.65 8.09 -1.53
C PHE A 82 2.43 7.76 -2.80
N SER A 83 2.58 6.48 -3.15
CA SER A 83 3.22 6.05 -4.40
C SER A 83 2.28 6.14 -5.61
N LEU A 84 0.96 6.21 -5.42
CA LEU A 84 -0.01 6.29 -6.53
C LEU A 84 0.20 7.50 -7.45
N PRO A 85 0.35 8.74 -6.94
CA PRO A 85 0.66 9.90 -7.78
C PRO A 85 1.94 9.72 -8.59
N LEU A 86 2.97 9.07 -8.02
CA LEU A 86 4.24 8.79 -8.71
C LEU A 86 4.05 7.78 -9.84
N TYR A 87 3.26 6.73 -9.62
CA TYR A 87 2.96 5.75 -10.67
C TYR A 87 2.10 6.33 -11.79
N ILE A 88 1.08 7.14 -11.45
CA ILE A 88 0.27 7.86 -12.44
C ILE A 88 1.15 8.82 -13.26
N TRP A 89 2.05 9.54 -12.59
CA TRP A 89 3.00 10.43 -13.24
C TRP A 89 3.95 9.70 -14.19
N ARG A 90 4.46 8.53 -13.79
CA ARG A 90 5.29 7.68 -14.66
C ARG A 90 4.53 7.19 -15.89
N LEU A 91 3.27 6.80 -15.73
CA LEU A 91 2.42 6.39 -16.85
C LEU A 91 2.20 7.57 -17.82
N ALA A 92 1.85 8.74 -17.29
CA ALA A 92 1.63 9.96 -18.06
C ALA A 92 2.89 10.44 -18.81
N THR A 93 4.07 10.29 -18.20
CA THR A 93 5.37 10.68 -18.79
C THR A 93 6.03 9.57 -19.62
N CYS A 94 5.33 8.45 -19.87
CA CYS A 94 5.82 7.27 -20.58
C CYS A 94 7.17 6.76 -20.05
N CYS A 95 7.35 6.72 -18.73
CA CYS A 95 8.57 6.26 -18.05
C CYS A 95 9.84 7.00 -18.52
N ARG A 96 9.73 8.29 -18.89
CA ARG A 96 10.90 9.08 -19.28
C ARG A 96 11.82 9.29 -18.07
N PRO A 97 13.10 8.86 -18.14
CA PRO A 97 14.01 8.88 -16.99
C PRO A 97 14.38 10.30 -16.51
N TRP A 98 14.08 11.34 -17.29
CA TRP A 98 14.34 12.72 -16.89
C TRP A 98 13.25 13.33 -16.02
N TRP A 99 12.04 12.77 -16.05
CA TRP A 99 10.86 13.30 -15.36
C TRP A 99 10.47 12.41 -14.18
N ASP A 100 11.33 11.46 -13.81
CA ASP A 100 11.07 10.51 -12.74
C ASP A 100 11.43 11.14 -11.38
N PRO A 101 10.44 11.45 -10.52
CA PRO A 101 10.68 12.03 -9.18
C PRO A 101 11.50 11.09 -8.29
N GLU A 102 11.43 9.77 -8.53
CA GLU A 102 12.19 8.74 -7.81
C GLU A 102 13.64 8.58 -8.31
N ARG A 103 14.10 9.40 -9.26
CA ARG A 103 15.50 9.37 -9.72
C ARG A 103 16.50 9.84 -8.66
N TRP A 104 16.02 10.60 -7.67
CA TRP A 104 16.85 11.33 -6.71
C TRP A 104 17.13 10.64 -5.37
N PRO A 105 16.36 9.66 -4.84
CA PRO A 105 16.85 8.80 -3.77
C PRO A 105 18.03 7.96 -4.28
N ARG A 106 19.25 8.47 -4.05
CA ARG A 106 20.53 7.88 -4.46
C ARG A 106 20.96 6.69 -3.60
N VAL A 107 20.01 6.10 -2.87
CA VAL A 107 20.31 5.03 -1.92
C VAL A 107 20.33 3.70 -2.67
N ARG A 108 21.53 3.17 -2.84
CA ARG A 108 21.76 1.90 -3.53
C ARG A 108 21.30 0.75 -2.64
N THR A 109 20.05 0.33 -2.80
CA THR A 109 19.48 -0.81 -2.07
C THR A 109 20.06 -2.14 -2.56
N GLY A 110 20.36 -3.05 -1.63
CA GLY A 110 20.74 -4.43 -1.95
C GLY A 110 19.62 -5.20 -2.65
N TRP A 111 19.95 -6.28 -3.35
CA TRP A 111 18.97 -7.15 -4.01
C TRP A 111 17.98 -7.75 -3.01
N LEU A 112 18.47 -8.26 -1.87
CA LEU A 112 17.65 -8.85 -0.83
C LEU A 112 16.58 -7.86 -0.32
N PHE A 113 16.98 -6.62 -0.04
CA PHE A 113 16.05 -5.58 0.41
C PHE A 113 14.93 -5.32 -0.60
N ARG A 114 15.26 -5.24 -1.90
CA ARG A 114 14.27 -5.04 -2.96
C ARG A 114 13.29 -6.20 -3.07
N VAL A 115 13.79 -7.43 -3.00
CA VAL A 115 12.95 -8.64 -3.04
C VAL A 115 12.03 -8.69 -1.83
N SER A 116 12.57 -8.47 -0.62
CA SER A 116 11.77 -8.45 0.61
C SER A 116 10.67 -7.38 0.57
N MET A 117 10.99 -6.17 0.11
CA MET A 117 10.01 -5.10 -0.03
C MET A 117 8.92 -5.42 -1.06
N MET A 118 9.27 -6.09 -2.16
CA MET A 118 8.27 -6.55 -3.13
C MET A 118 7.34 -7.59 -2.50
N PHE A 119 7.88 -8.60 -1.81
CA PHE A 119 7.05 -9.61 -1.14
C PHE A 119 6.14 -8.99 -0.09
N MET A 120 6.64 -8.05 0.71
CA MET A 120 5.85 -7.32 1.70
C MET A 120 4.72 -6.52 1.05
N THR A 121 5.03 -5.77 -0.01
CA THR A 121 4.03 -4.99 -0.76
C THR A 121 3.00 -5.89 -1.43
N GLY A 122 3.43 -7.02 -2.01
CA GLY A 122 2.56 -8.01 -2.62
C GLY A 122 1.63 -8.68 -1.60
N ALA A 123 2.14 -9.02 -0.42
CA ALA A 123 1.33 -9.57 0.68
C ALA A 123 0.29 -8.55 1.16
N LEU A 124 0.67 -7.28 1.31
CA LEU A 124 -0.23 -6.20 1.69
C LEU A 124 -1.35 -5.99 0.65
N LEU A 125 -1.00 -5.91 -0.63
CA LEU A 125 -1.98 -5.80 -1.73
C LEU A 125 -2.87 -7.04 -1.84
N GLY A 126 -2.32 -8.23 -1.60
CA GLY A 126 -3.07 -9.48 -1.58
C GLY A 126 -4.11 -9.50 -0.46
N LEU A 127 -3.74 -9.06 0.76
CA LEU A 127 -4.66 -8.96 1.88
C LEU A 127 -5.75 -7.90 1.63
N GLN A 128 -5.37 -6.79 1.00
CA GLN A 128 -6.31 -5.75 0.60
C GLN A 128 -7.32 -6.26 -0.43
N LEU A 129 -6.87 -6.99 -1.45
CA LEU A 129 -7.75 -7.62 -2.44
C LEU A 129 -8.65 -8.66 -1.80
N TRP A 130 -8.12 -9.51 -0.91
CA TRP A 130 -8.91 -10.46 -0.14
C TRP A 130 -9.99 -9.77 0.70
N PHE A 131 -9.66 -8.66 1.34
CA PHE A 131 -10.61 -7.89 2.13
C PHE A 131 -11.77 -7.40 1.27
N TRP A 132 -11.50 -6.76 0.13
CA TRP A 132 -12.55 -6.23 -0.75
C TRP A 132 -13.34 -7.32 -1.49
N CYS A 133 -12.72 -8.45 -1.83
CA CYS A 133 -13.40 -9.55 -2.52
C CYS A 133 -14.28 -10.38 -1.58
N THR A 134 -13.77 -10.69 -0.39
CA THR A 134 -14.42 -11.65 0.53
C THR A 134 -14.50 -11.15 1.96
N GLY A 135 -13.50 -10.42 2.46
CA GLY A 135 -13.42 -9.98 3.85
C GLY A 135 -14.53 -9.01 4.29
N VAL A 136 -15.03 -8.16 3.39
CA VAL A 136 -16.16 -7.25 3.66
C VAL A 136 -17.41 -8.02 4.09
N HIS A 137 -17.60 -9.24 3.56
CA HIS A 137 -18.74 -10.11 3.87
C HIS A 137 -18.44 -11.13 4.99
N HIS A 138 -17.21 -11.14 5.53
CA HIS A 138 -16.74 -12.18 6.45
C HIS A 138 -16.97 -11.86 7.94
N GLY A 139 -17.64 -10.73 8.24
CA GLY A 139 -17.92 -10.35 9.62
C GLY A 139 -18.96 -11.27 10.29
N PRO A 140 -18.93 -11.42 11.63
CA PRO A 140 -20.00 -12.08 12.35
C PRO A 140 -21.31 -11.40 11.96
N ALA A 141 -22.28 -12.19 11.49
CA ALA A 141 -23.57 -11.74 11.00
C ALA A 141 -24.23 -10.81 12.03
N THR A 142 -23.97 -9.52 11.92
CA THR A 142 -24.47 -8.50 12.82
C THR A 142 -25.87 -8.24 12.34
N SER A 143 -26.83 -8.92 12.97
CA SER A 143 -28.28 -8.67 12.96
C SER A 143 -28.75 -7.85 11.76
N VAL A 144 -29.21 -8.53 10.70
CA VAL A 144 -30.06 -8.17 9.53
C VAL A 144 -30.23 -6.69 9.07
N ASP A 145 -30.07 -5.67 9.91
CA ASP A 145 -30.26 -4.23 9.67
C ASP A 145 -29.05 -3.32 10.01
N CYS A 146 -27.87 -3.87 10.28
CA CYS A 146 -26.73 -3.12 10.78
C CYS A 146 -25.74 -2.70 9.67
N VAL A 147 -25.66 -1.39 9.37
CA VAL A 147 -24.77 -0.87 8.31
C VAL A 147 -23.43 -0.45 8.88
N GLN A 148 -22.36 -1.09 8.40
CA GLN A 148 -20.98 -0.69 8.67
C GLN A 148 -20.49 0.35 7.67
N TYR A 149 -19.69 1.29 8.14
CA TYR A 149 -19.17 2.38 7.33
C TYR A 149 -17.66 2.34 7.24
N GLY A 150 -17.15 2.64 6.05
CA GLY A 150 -15.75 2.81 5.76
C GLY A 150 -15.45 4.25 5.42
N PHE A 151 -14.16 4.54 5.44
CA PHE A 151 -13.62 5.84 5.11
C PHE A 151 -12.72 5.70 3.88
N LEU A 152 -13.02 6.49 2.84
CA LEU A 152 -12.15 6.68 1.67
C LEU A 152 -11.80 8.18 1.53
N PHE A 153 -12.82 9.02 1.27
CA PHE A 153 -12.77 10.49 1.33
C PHE A 153 -13.96 11.08 2.12
N GLY A 154 -14.81 10.19 2.62
CA GLY A 154 -16.03 10.48 3.35
C GLY A 154 -16.57 9.17 3.93
N ARG A 155 -17.62 9.28 4.75
CA ARG A 155 -18.30 8.13 5.35
C ARG A 155 -19.16 7.44 4.28
N LEU A 156 -18.75 6.25 3.83
CA LEU A 156 -19.48 5.45 2.84
C LEU A 156 -19.84 4.08 3.43
N PRO A 157 -20.99 3.49 3.08
CA PRO A 157 -21.31 2.14 3.48
C PRO A 157 -20.29 1.16 2.88
N LEU A 158 -19.78 0.24 3.70
CA LEU A 158 -18.76 -0.74 3.30
C LEU A 158 -19.26 -1.66 2.16
N ASP A 159 -20.56 -1.90 2.14
CA ASP A 159 -21.27 -2.74 1.17
C ASP A 159 -21.62 -2.01 -0.14
N ASN A 160 -21.10 -0.80 -0.36
CA ASN A 160 -21.36 -0.12 -1.62
C ASN A 160 -20.60 -0.81 -2.78
N PRO A 161 -21.28 -1.32 -3.82
CA PRO A 161 -20.62 -2.03 -4.91
C PRO A 161 -19.64 -1.15 -5.68
N GLY A 162 -19.91 0.15 -5.77
CA GLY A 162 -18.99 1.11 -6.40
C GLY A 162 -17.70 1.30 -5.61
N LEU A 163 -17.79 1.33 -4.27
CA LEU A 163 -16.62 1.44 -3.39
C LEU A 163 -15.76 0.16 -3.46
N ILE A 164 -16.40 -1.00 -3.46
CA ILE A 164 -15.74 -2.30 -3.58
C ILE A 164 -15.02 -2.39 -4.93
N ALA A 165 -15.73 -2.15 -6.03
CA ALA A 165 -15.17 -2.22 -7.38
C ALA A 165 -14.01 -1.23 -7.59
N ALA A 166 -14.14 0.01 -7.10
CA ALA A 166 -13.07 1.00 -7.20
C ALA A 166 -11.81 0.56 -6.45
N ASN A 167 -11.95 0.08 -5.21
CA ASN A 167 -10.81 -0.39 -4.45
C ASN A 167 -10.16 -1.62 -5.09
N ILE A 168 -10.93 -2.63 -5.53
CA ILE A 168 -10.37 -3.79 -6.24
C ILE A 168 -9.56 -3.32 -7.46
N THR A 169 -10.13 -2.43 -8.27
CA THR A 169 -9.49 -1.93 -9.49
C THR A 169 -8.15 -1.24 -9.18
N VAL A 170 -8.12 -0.34 -8.18
CA VAL A 170 -6.93 0.42 -7.82
C VAL A 170 -5.82 -0.50 -7.27
N HIS A 171 -6.16 -1.45 -6.39
CA HIS A 171 -5.17 -2.35 -5.79
C HIS A 171 -4.64 -3.38 -6.79
N LEU A 172 -5.50 -3.87 -7.69
CA LEU A 172 -5.09 -4.76 -8.78
C LEU A 172 -4.17 -4.04 -9.77
N ALA A 173 -4.48 -2.79 -10.12
CA ALA A 173 -3.60 -1.97 -10.95
C ALA A 173 -2.22 -1.74 -10.29
N MET A 174 -2.18 -1.43 -8.99
CA MET A 174 -0.92 -1.30 -8.25
C MET A 174 -0.09 -2.60 -8.27
N LEU A 175 -0.74 -3.75 -8.09
CA LEU A 175 -0.07 -5.04 -8.12
C LEU A 175 0.55 -5.34 -9.50
N LEU A 176 -0.19 -5.06 -10.58
CA LEU A 176 0.29 -5.25 -11.96
C LEU A 176 1.46 -4.31 -12.28
N VAL A 177 1.36 -3.03 -11.92
CA VAL A 177 2.42 -2.05 -12.16
C VAL A 177 3.68 -2.39 -11.35
N GLY A 178 3.53 -2.76 -10.08
CA GLY A 178 4.64 -3.13 -9.21
C GLY A 178 5.38 -4.39 -9.70
N THR A 179 4.64 -5.42 -10.10
CA THR A 179 5.23 -6.66 -10.66
C THR A 179 5.91 -6.42 -12.00
N TRP A 180 5.33 -5.57 -12.86
CA TRP A 180 5.95 -5.15 -14.13
C TRP A 180 7.30 -4.45 -13.90
N ILE A 181 7.35 -3.47 -12.99
CA ILE A 181 8.58 -2.74 -12.65
C ILE A 181 9.65 -3.71 -12.14
N PHE A 182 9.28 -4.61 -11.23
CA PHE A 182 10.21 -5.59 -10.68
C PHE A 182 10.75 -6.56 -11.74
N ALA A 183 9.88 -7.09 -12.60
CA ALA A 183 10.28 -7.96 -13.70
C ALA A 183 11.26 -7.25 -14.67
N GLY A 184 11.09 -5.93 -14.88
CA GLY A 184 12.06 -5.10 -15.59
C GLY A 184 13.42 -5.02 -14.87
N HIS A 185 13.44 -4.91 -13.55
CA HIS A 185 14.69 -4.89 -12.76
C HIS A 185 15.41 -6.23 -12.71
N VAL A 186 14.68 -7.35 -12.75
CA VAL A 186 15.25 -8.71 -12.79
C VAL A 186 15.74 -9.08 -14.20
N GLY A 187 15.44 -8.24 -15.21
CA GLY A 187 15.85 -8.48 -16.59
C GLY A 187 14.99 -9.52 -17.32
N VAL A 188 13.79 -9.81 -16.81
CA VAL A 188 12.81 -10.69 -17.45
C VAL A 188 12.26 -10.04 -18.72
N PHE A 189 12.05 -8.72 -18.66
CA PHE A 189 11.76 -7.92 -19.84
C PHE A 189 13.08 -7.40 -20.41
N ASP A 190 13.53 -8.07 -21.47
CA ASP A 190 14.59 -7.58 -22.35
C ASP A 190 14.24 -6.14 -22.74
N GLU A 191 15.10 -5.21 -22.34
CA GLU A 191 14.84 -3.78 -22.21
C GLU A 191 13.95 -3.23 -23.33
N CYS A 192 12.87 -2.50 -22.97
CA CYS A 192 12.21 -1.56 -23.88
C CYS A 192 13.29 -0.88 -24.72
N GLY A 193 13.26 -1.08 -26.04
CA GLY A 193 14.40 -1.06 -26.98
C GLY A 193 15.26 0.22 -27.08
N TRP A 194 15.11 1.16 -26.15
CA TRP A 194 15.83 2.41 -26.05
C TRP A 194 17.29 2.24 -25.63
N ARG A 195 17.63 1.30 -24.74
CA ARG A 195 19.05 1.07 -24.35
C ARG A 195 19.86 0.34 -25.43
N ARG A 196 19.25 -0.52 -26.27
CA ARG A 196 19.92 -1.10 -27.45
C ARG A 196 20.35 -0.04 -28.47
N ARG A 197 19.57 1.02 -28.66
CA ARG A 197 19.92 2.12 -29.60
C ARG A 197 21.13 2.93 -29.16
N ARG A 198 21.40 3.05 -27.85
CA ARG A 198 22.57 3.80 -27.36
C ARG A 198 23.86 2.97 -27.44
N LYS A 199 23.80 1.65 -27.23
CA LYS A 199 24.98 0.78 -27.42
C LYS A 199 25.47 0.70 -28.87
N ARG A 200 24.58 0.83 -29.87
CA ARG A 200 24.96 0.84 -31.29
C ARG A 200 25.46 2.19 -31.82
N ARG A 201 25.47 3.26 -31.01
CA ARG A 201 26.02 4.57 -31.42
C ARG A 201 27.49 4.77 -30.99
N TRP A 202 28.05 3.82 -30.25
CA TRP A 202 29.43 3.86 -29.75
C TRP A 202 30.22 2.59 -30.11
N MET A 203 29.72 1.81 -31.06
CA MET A 203 30.46 0.81 -31.83
C MET A 203 30.47 1.28 -33.28
#